data_AF-A0A3B9QXM7-F1
#
_entry.id   AF-A0A3B9QXM7-F1
#
_cell.length_a   1.000
_cell.length_b   1.000
_cell.length_c   1.000
_cell.angle_alpha   90.00
_cell.angle_beta   90.00
_cell.angle_gamma   90.00
#
_symmetry.space_group_name_H-M   'P 1'
#
loop_
_entity.id
_entity.type
_entity.pdbx_description
1 polymer ?
#
loop_
_entity_poly.entity_id
_entity_poly.type
_entity_poly.pdbx_seq_one_letter_code
_entity_poly.pdbx_strand_id
1 'polypeptide(L)'
;WNYDLDGRLIGMPGEDDFYRNNIDKKDWGLTPAAKVENYRGFYFATLDPEAPPLEEYLGWVGKVGIDFMLAEGDIEFLDGIHKNRLQCNWKLAVDNLYDWYHVKVSHGSAIKIGILDAAAMAPDNQMVILGEYGHGIGGPGISEEEQARYDARLASGEGEPQWYDRHAERRTSPETREMLGPVGTRSFGHPNIFPNLWVAQTNQVCLRIPRGPYETELWWFNFRRKGMSEDEQKFSAYMQNHMFG
;
A
#
# COMPACT_ATOMS: atom_id res chain seq x y z
N TRP A 1 10.50 23.89 -25.64
CA TRP A 1 10.97 22.59 -26.16
C TRP A 1 9.83 21.62 -25.94
N ASN A 2 9.54 20.78 -26.93
CA ASN A 2 8.39 19.88 -26.95
C ASN A 2 8.90 18.44 -26.91
N TYR A 3 8.35 17.64 -26.02
CA TYR A 3 8.75 16.25 -25.82
C TYR A 3 7.59 15.33 -26.17
N ASP A 4 7.91 14.19 -26.76
CA ASP A 4 6.97 13.09 -26.98
C ASP A 4 6.70 12.34 -25.66
N LEU A 5 5.72 11.44 -25.65
CA LEU A 5 5.34 10.67 -24.45
C LEU A 5 6.44 9.74 -23.94
N ASP A 6 7.38 9.35 -24.81
CA ASP A 6 8.57 8.57 -24.45
C ASP A 6 9.76 9.44 -24.02
N GLY A 7 9.56 10.76 -23.89
CA GLY A 7 10.56 11.71 -23.44
C GLY A 7 11.51 12.21 -24.52
N ARG A 8 11.40 11.75 -25.77
CA ARG A 8 12.22 12.28 -26.87
C ARG A 8 11.90 13.74 -27.16
N LEU A 9 12.92 14.56 -27.36
CA LEU A 9 12.76 15.93 -27.84
C LEU A 9 12.34 15.93 -29.31
N ILE A 10 11.13 16.42 -29.61
CA ILE A 10 10.57 16.43 -30.97
C ILE A 10 10.65 17.82 -31.63
N GLY A 11 10.75 18.88 -30.85
CA GLY A 11 10.94 20.22 -31.40
C GLY A 11 11.33 21.28 -30.39
N MET A 12 11.93 22.37 -30.87
CA MET A 12 12.33 23.50 -30.05
C MET A 12 12.07 24.84 -30.77
N PRO A 13 11.70 25.90 -30.04
CA PRO A 13 11.57 27.22 -30.64
C PRO A 13 12.88 27.70 -31.28
N GLY A 14 12.81 28.17 -32.53
CA GLY A 14 13.97 28.69 -33.26
C GLY A 14 15.05 27.65 -33.56
N GLU A 15 14.67 26.38 -33.79
CA GLU A 15 15.59 25.29 -34.19
C GLU A 15 16.49 25.70 -35.38
N ASP A 16 15.89 26.34 -36.39
CA ASP A 16 16.61 26.91 -37.54
C ASP A 16 17.30 28.23 -37.19
N ASP A 17 16.56 29.21 -36.64
CA ASP A 17 17.03 30.59 -36.50
C ASP A 17 18.13 30.78 -35.44
N PHE A 18 17.98 30.12 -34.29
CA PHE A 18 18.87 30.29 -33.15
C PHE A 18 19.89 29.16 -33.05
N TYR A 19 19.44 27.93 -33.27
CA TYR A 19 20.28 26.73 -33.11
C TYR A 19 20.90 26.25 -34.42
N ARG A 20 20.48 26.80 -35.58
CA ARG A 20 21.05 26.51 -36.91
C ARG A 20 21.10 25.02 -37.22
N ASN A 21 20.10 24.27 -36.75
CA ASN A 21 20.06 22.80 -36.84
C ASN A 21 21.31 22.09 -36.27
N ASN A 22 22.02 22.73 -35.33
CA ASN A 22 23.27 22.22 -34.76
C ASN A 22 23.07 21.50 -33.41
N ILE A 23 21.82 21.19 -33.05
CA ILE A 23 21.49 20.34 -31.90
C ILE A 23 20.98 18.99 -32.41
N ASP A 24 21.63 17.91 -31.99
CA ASP A 24 21.02 16.58 -32.12
C ASP A 24 20.00 16.39 -31.00
N LYS A 25 18.71 16.40 -31.36
CA LYS A 25 17.60 16.24 -30.41
C LYS A 25 17.66 14.93 -29.61
N LYS A 26 18.39 13.91 -30.09
CA LYS A 26 18.58 12.64 -29.37
C LYS A 26 19.36 12.81 -28.07
N ASP A 27 20.24 13.80 -27.98
CA ASP A 27 21.06 14.06 -26.80
C ASP A 27 20.33 14.85 -25.71
N TRP A 28 19.09 15.26 -25.99
CA TRP A 28 18.35 16.25 -25.19
C TRP A 28 16.94 15.77 -24.81
N GLY A 29 16.72 14.46 -24.72
CA GLY A 29 15.49 13.88 -24.18
C GLY A 29 15.33 14.12 -22.67
N LEU A 30 14.12 13.90 -22.15
CA LEU A 30 13.88 13.82 -20.71
C LEU A 30 14.71 12.68 -20.12
N THR A 31 15.27 12.88 -18.91
CA THR A 31 15.97 11.81 -18.19
C THR A 31 14.98 10.73 -17.78
N PRO A 32 15.08 9.50 -18.31
CA PRO A 32 14.18 8.42 -17.92
C PRO A 32 14.57 7.89 -16.53
N ALA A 33 13.63 7.22 -15.86
CA ALA A 33 14.01 6.30 -14.79
C ALA A 33 14.91 5.19 -15.37
N ALA A 34 15.84 4.67 -14.57
CA ALA A 34 16.76 3.63 -15.01
C ALA A 34 16.02 2.30 -15.27
N LYS A 35 15.07 1.97 -14.40
CA LYS A 35 14.15 0.83 -14.56
C LYS A 35 12.74 1.24 -14.19
N VAL A 36 11.77 0.72 -14.94
CA VAL A 36 10.33 0.82 -14.64
C VAL A 36 9.75 -0.58 -14.77
N GLU A 37 9.22 -1.10 -13.69
CA GLU A 37 8.66 -2.44 -13.60
C GLU A 37 7.31 -2.38 -12.88
N ASN A 38 6.49 -3.42 -13.00
CA ASN A 38 5.21 -3.47 -12.31
C ASN A 38 5.01 -4.81 -11.60
N TYR A 39 4.33 -4.75 -10.47
CA TYR A 39 3.83 -5.93 -9.77
C TYR A 39 2.32 -5.77 -9.59
N ARG A 40 1.53 -6.68 -10.18
CA ARG A 40 0.05 -6.65 -10.12
C ARG A 40 -0.58 -5.31 -10.53
N GLY A 41 0.02 -4.61 -11.50
CA GLY A 41 -0.47 -3.30 -11.97
C GLY A 41 -0.01 -2.11 -11.12
N PHE A 42 0.73 -2.32 -10.04
CA PHE A 42 1.44 -1.25 -9.32
C PHE A 42 2.80 -1.02 -9.96
N TYR A 43 3.03 0.18 -10.47
CA TYR A 43 4.27 0.55 -11.15
C TYR A 43 5.29 1.12 -10.18
N PHE A 44 6.52 0.63 -10.26
CA PHE A 44 7.67 1.08 -9.49
C PHE A 44 8.76 1.54 -10.45
N ALA A 45 9.50 2.55 -10.03
CA ALA A 45 10.62 3.09 -10.80
C ALA A 45 11.82 3.33 -9.89
N THR A 46 13.02 3.10 -10.43
CA THR A 46 14.29 3.39 -9.75
C THR A 46 15.20 4.20 -10.66
N LEU A 47 16.03 5.05 -10.05
CA LEU A 47 17.08 5.80 -10.73
C LEU A 47 18.40 5.02 -10.80
N ASP A 48 18.50 3.88 -10.12
CA ASP A 48 19.68 3.03 -10.09
C ASP A 48 19.59 1.92 -11.16
N PRO A 49 20.45 1.93 -12.20
CA PRO A 49 20.46 0.90 -13.23
C PRO A 49 20.97 -0.46 -12.72
N GLU A 50 21.66 -0.51 -11.58
CA GLU A 50 22.19 -1.74 -10.98
C GLU A 50 21.25 -2.33 -9.91
N ALA A 51 20.12 -1.68 -9.63
CA ALA A 51 19.13 -2.19 -8.67
C ALA A 51 18.63 -3.60 -9.08
N PRO A 52 18.31 -4.49 -8.12
CA PRO A 52 17.75 -5.80 -8.45
C PRO A 52 16.40 -5.67 -9.21
N PRO A 53 15.97 -6.70 -9.96
CA PRO A 53 14.63 -6.74 -10.54
C PRO A 53 13.54 -6.53 -9.48
N LEU A 54 12.40 -5.94 -9.85
CA LEU A 54 11.36 -5.56 -8.89
C LEU A 54 10.85 -6.76 -8.07
N GLU A 55 10.65 -7.91 -8.71
CA GLU A 55 10.22 -9.15 -8.05
C GLU A 55 11.20 -9.63 -6.95
N GLU A 56 12.50 -9.42 -7.17
CA GLU A 56 13.54 -9.73 -6.20
C GLU A 56 13.57 -8.69 -5.07
N TYR A 57 13.52 -7.40 -5.44
CA TYR A 57 13.46 -6.29 -4.48
C TYR A 57 12.29 -6.45 -3.51
N LEU A 58 11.07 -6.66 -4.04
CA LEU A 58 9.89 -6.86 -3.20
C LEU A 58 10.05 -8.09 -2.29
N GLY A 59 10.72 -9.14 -2.78
CA GLY A 59 10.79 -10.43 -2.10
C GLY A 59 9.39 -10.95 -1.76
N TRP A 60 9.30 -11.90 -0.84
CA TRP A 60 7.98 -12.40 -0.42
C TRP A 60 7.17 -11.35 0.36
N VAL A 61 7.81 -10.59 1.25
CA VAL A 61 7.13 -9.66 2.16
C VAL A 61 6.53 -8.46 1.43
N GLY A 62 7.27 -7.87 0.49
CA GLY A 62 6.77 -6.77 -0.31
C GLY A 62 5.63 -7.21 -1.22
N LYS A 63 5.73 -8.40 -1.82
CA LYS A 63 4.68 -8.99 -2.65
C LYS A 63 3.38 -9.25 -1.87
N VAL A 64 3.47 -9.94 -0.75
CA VAL A 64 2.30 -10.17 0.13
C VAL A 64 1.69 -8.87 0.62
N GLY A 65 2.52 -7.86 0.90
CA GLY A 65 2.04 -6.53 1.28
C GLY A 65 1.15 -5.90 0.21
N ILE A 66 1.48 -6.05 -1.07
CA ILE A 66 0.65 -5.57 -2.19
C ILE A 66 -0.55 -6.49 -2.40
N ASP A 67 -0.36 -7.80 -2.31
CA ASP A 67 -1.42 -8.81 -2.49
C ASP A 67 -2.55 -8.67 -1.46
N PHE A 68 -2.31 -8.07 -0.29
CA PHE A 68 -3.38 -7.72 0.67
C PHE A 68 -4.47 -6.83 0.07
N MET A 69 -4.15 -5.99 -0.91
CA MET A 69 -5.16 -5.18 -1.59
C MET A 69 -6.01 -5.96 -2.59
N LEU A 70 -5.49 -7.11 -3.05
CA LEU A 70 -6.11 -7.95 -4.07
C LEU A 70 -6.77 -9.20 -3.45
N ALA A 71 -6.62 -9.38 -2.14
CA ALA A 71 -7.14 -10.51 -1.38
C ALA A 71 -8.67 -10.65 -1.46
N GLU A 72 -9.38 -9.55 -1.71
CA GLU A 72 -10.84 -9.51 -1.87
C GLU A 72 -11.27 -9.41 -3.35
N GLY A 73 -10.32 -9.46 -4.29
CA GLY A 73 -10.56 -9.40 -5.73
C GLY A 73 -9.93 -8.19 -6.41
N ASP A 74 -10.27 -8.03 -7.69
CA ASP A 74 -9.74 -6.94 -8.52
C ASP A 74 -10.12 -5.56 -7.98
N ILE A 75 -9.18 -4.64 -8.05
CA ILE A 75 -9.36 -3.24 -7.71
C ILE A 75 -9.26 -2.33 -8.94
N GLU A 76 -9.81 -1.13 -8.83
CA GLU A 76 -9.64 -0.04 -9.78
C GLU A 76 -9.23 1.23 -9.03
N PHE A 77 -8.36 2.02 -9.66
CA PHE A 77 -7.94 3.31 -9.14
C PHE A 77 -9.08 4.32 -9.22
N LEU A 78 -9.25 5.09 -8.15
CA LEU A 78 -10.16 6.23 -8.11
C LEU A 78 -9.38 7.51 -8.38
N ASP A 79 -9.79 8.24 -9.42
CA ASP A 79 -9.14 9.47 -9.83
C ASP A 79 -9.08 10.50 -8.69
N GLY A 80 -7.89 11.09 -8.54
CA GLY A 80 -7.60 12.05 -7.49
C GLY A 80 -6.54 11.56 -6.51
N ILE A 81 -5.87 12.50 -5.85
CA ILE A 81 -4.88 12.22 -4.82
C ILE A 81 -5.13 13.19 -3.68
N HIS A 82 -5.35 12.70 -2.46
CA HIS A 82 -5.38 13.58 -1.29
C HIS A 82 -3.96 13.86 -0.82
N LYS A 83 -3.63 15.14 -0.64
CA LYS A 83 -2.29 15.59 -0.29
C LYS A 83 -2.32 16.40 0.98
N ASN A 84 -1.56 15.94 1.98
CA ASN A 84 -1.45 16.59 3.27
C ASN A 84 0.03 16.82 3.61
N ARG A 85 0.34 17.95 4.25
CA ARG A 85 1.71 18.26 4.69
C ARG A 85 1.84 18.08 6.20
N LEU A 86 2.87 17.35 6.61
CA LEU A 86 3.25 17.14 8.00
C LEU A 86 4.59 17.80 8.28
N GLN A 87 4.72 18.43 9.45
CA GLN A 87 5.98 18.99 9.94
C GLN A 87 6.80 17.93 10.68
N CYS A 88 7.11 16.83 9.99
CA CYS A 88 7.95 15.77 10.52
C CYS A 88 8.79 15.13 9.41
N ASN A 89 9.81 14.39 9.82
CA ASN A 89 10.56 13.55 8.89
C ASN A 89 9.69 12.38 8.42
N TRP A 90 9.80 12.02 7.13
CA TRP A 90 8.99 10.94 6.53
C TRP A 90 9.19 9.60 7.25
N LYS A 91 10.38 9.37 7.82
CA LYS A 91 10.68 8.16 8.59
C LYS A 91 9.79 8.02 9.82
N LEU A 92 9.38 9.11 10.47
CA LEU A 92 8.45 9.03 11.61
C LEU A 92 7.07 8.54 11.18
N ALA A 93 6.61 8.96 9.99
CA ALA A 93 5.35 8.51 9.43
C ALA A 93 5.40 7.05 8.94
N VAL A 94 6.59 6.55 8.60
CA VAL A 94 6.81 5.13 8.23
C VAL A 94 6.98 4.25 9.47
N ASP A 95 7.72 4.71 10.49
CA ASP A 95 7.97 3.96 11.72
C ASP A 95 6.66 3.65 12.47
N ASN A 96 5.69 4.57 12.41
CA ASN A 96 4.34 4.38 12.93
C ASN A 96 3.63 3.12 12.38
N LEU A 97 3.98 2.66 11.17
CA LEU A 97 3.35 1.50 10.55
C LEU A 97 3.73 0.18 11.21
N TYR A 98 4.90 0.14 11.86
CA TYR A 98 5.39 -1.02 12.60
C TYR A 98 4.98 -0.98 14.08
N ASP A 99 4.55 0.17 14.56
CA ASP A 99 4.14 0.41 15.94
C ASP A 99 2.64 0.12 16.10
N TRP A 100 2.28 -1.02 16.69
CA TRP A 100 0.88 -1.25 17.09
C TRP A 100 0.56 -0.74 18.50
N TYR A 101 1.59 -0.47 19.30
CA TYR A 101 1.42 0.00 20.68
C TYR A 101 0.67 1.33 20.72
N HIS A 102 0.87 2.22 19.74
CA HIS A 102 0.16 3.49 19.69
C HIS A 102 -1.37 3.36 19.54
N VAL A 103 -1.89 2.26 18.99
CA VAL A 103 -3.26 2.23 18.48
C VAL A 103 -4.29 2.46 19.60
N LYS A 104 -4.11 1.79 20.75
CA LYS A 104 -5.00 1.95 21.91
C LYS A 104 -4.88 3.30 22.61
N VAL A 105 -3.74 3.97 22.46
CA VAL A 105 -3.44 5.24 23.13
C VAL A 105 -3.85 6.41 22.24
N SER A 106 -3.22 6.53 21.07
CA SER A 106 -3.42 7.62 20.13
C SER A 106 -4.82 7.64 19.53
N HIS A 107 -5.43 6.47 19.27
CA HIS A 107 -6.80 6.40 18.73
C HIS A 107 -7.88 6.21 19.80
N GLY A 108 -7.55 6.40 21.09
CA GLY A 108 -8.48 6.22 22.20
C GLY A 108 -9.74 7.09 22.12
N SER A 109 -9.67 8.26 21.49
CA SER A 109 -10.86 9.10 21.22
C SER A 109 -11.78 8.47 20.17
N ALA A 110 -11.23 7.96 19.06
CA ALA A 110 -11.98 7.29 18.00
C ALA A 110 -12.66 6.01 18.50
N ILE A 111 -11.99 5.27 19.40
CA ILE A 111 -12.59 4.10 20.08
C ILE A 111 -13.77 4.53 20.96
N LYS A 112 -13.60 5.57 21.77
CA LYS A 112 -14.66 6.06 22.69
C LYS A 112 -15.94 6.48 21.99
N ILE A 113 -15.84 7.00 20.77
CA ILE A 113 -17.00 7.46 19.99
C ILE A 113 -17.48 6.43 18.95
N GLY A 114 -16.88 5.23 18.92
CA GLY A 114 -17.32 4.12 18.08
C GLY A 114 -16.91 4.22 16.60
N ILE A 115 -15.97 5.11 16.22
CA ILE A 115 -15.38 5.10 14.87
C ILE A 115 -14.50 3.85 14.69
N LEU A 116 -13.77 3.50 15.75
CA LEU A 116 -13.02 2.25 15.82
C LEU A 116 -13.67 1.31 16.83
N ASP A 117 -13.93 0.07 16.41
CA ASP A 117 -14.40 -0.96 17.32
C ASP A 117 -13.21 -1.57 18.09
N ALA A 118 -13.26 -1.50 19.42
CA ALA A 118 -12.26 -2.11 20.28
C ALA A 118 -12.22 -3.64 20.14
N ALA A 119 -13.35 -4.29 19.80
CA ALA A 119 -13.39 -5.72 19.55
C ALA A 119 -12.61 -6.11 18.29
N ALA A 120 -12.57 -5.25 17.27
CA ALA A 120 -11.78 -5.44 16.05
C ALA A 120 -10.27 -5.38 16.29
N MET A 121 -9.82 -5.01 17.50
CA MET A 121 -8.42 -5.03 17.92
C MET A 121 -8.05 -6.31 18.69
N ALA A 122 -8.97 -7.27 18.83
CA ALA A 122 -8.74 -8.54 19.50
C ALA A 122 -8.50 -9.69 18.49
N PRO A 123 -7.67 -10.69 18.83
CA PRO A 123 -6.73 -10.70 19.95
C PRO A 123 -5.64 -9.66 19.70
N ASP A 124 -5.17 -9.01 20.76
CA ASP A 124 -4.11 -7.98 20.70
C ASP A 124 -2.72 -8.58 20.40
N ASN A 125 -2.70 -9.70 19.68
CA ASN A 125 -1.52 -10.43 19.27
C ASN A 125 -0.82 -9.65 18.17
N GLN A 126 0.50 -9.52 18.32
CA GLN A 126 1.35 -8.81 17.37
C GLN A 126 2.12 -9.78 16.52
N MET A 127 2.19 -9.47 15.22
CA MET A 127 3.08 -10.15 14.30
C MET A 127 3.92 -9.12 13.55
N VAL A 128 5.20 -9.44 13.41
CA VAL A 128 6.15 -8.64 12.63
C VAL A 128 6.76 -9.55 11.58
N ILE A 129 6.66 -9.13 10.33
CA ILE A 129 7.21 -9.83 9.17
C ILE A 129 8.20 -8.88 8.53
N LEU A 130 9.45 -9.29 8.37
CA LEU A 130 10.53 -8.47 7.81
C LEU A 130 11.01 -9.04 6.48
N GLY A 131 11.14 -8.18 5.49
CA GLY A 131 11.73 -8.48 4.19
C GLY A 131 13.19 -8.05 4.12
N GLU A 132 13.95 -8.67 3.23
CA GLU A 132 15.38 -8.44 3.03
C GLU A 132 15.71 -6.97 2.74
N TYR A 133 14.92 -6.32 1.89
CA TYR A 133 15.13 -4.93 1.45
C TYR A 133 14.45 -3.89 2.36
N GLY A 134 14.11 -4.25 3.60
CA GLY A 134 13.51 -3.33 4.58
C GLY A 134 11.98 -3.20 4.48
N HIS A 135 11.34 -3.97 3.60
CA HIS A 135 9.89 -4.16 3.65
C HIS A 135 9.48 -4.73 5.01
N GLY A 136 8.30 -4.37 5.49
CA GLY A 136 7.79 -5.05 6.67
C GLY A 136 6.30 -4.92 6.81
N ILE A 137 5.72 -5.88 7.52
CA ILE A 137 4.30 -5.90 7.88
C ILE A 137 4.27 -5.99 9.40
N GLY A 138 3.79 -4.95 10.06
CA GLY A 138 3.64 -4.89 11.52
C GLY A 138 2.19 -4.69 11.92
N GLY A 139 1.77 -5.31 13.02
CA GLY A 139 0.44 -5.12 13.58
C GLY A 139 -0.25 -6.43 13.92
N PRO A 140 -1.60 -6.45 13.92
CA PRO A 140 -2.35 -7.58 14.43
C PRO A 140 -2.12 -8.84 13.59
N GLY A 141 -2.10 -9.98 14.26
CA GLY A 141 -1.95 -11.29 13.63
C GLY A 141 -2.40 -12.38 14.58
N ILE A 142 -2.59 -13.59 14.07
CA ILE A 142 -2.94 -14.76 14.88
C ILE A 142 -1.86 -15.85 14.81
N SER A 143 -1.75 -16.63 15.87
CA SER A 143 -0.90 -17.81 15.93
C SER A 143 -1.40 -18.93 15.00
N GLU A 144 -0.55 -19.91 14.74
CA GLU A 144 -0.94 -21.10 13.98
C GLU A 144 -2.05 -21.90 14.69
N GLU A 145 -2.03 -21.96 16.03
CA GLU A 145 -3.06 -22.62 16.82
C GLU A 145 -4.42 -21.91 16.71
N GLU A 146 -4.43 -20.58 16.75
CA GLU A 146 -5.64 -19.78 16.55
C GLU A 146 -6.18 -19.93 15.12
N GLN A 147 -5.31 -19.99 14.11
CA GLN A 147 -5.73 -20.26 12.74
C GLN A 147 -6.33 -21.67 12.60
N ALA A 148 -5.72 -22.68 13.22
CA ALA A 148 -6.25 -24.05 13.21
C ALA A 148 -7.62 -24.14 13.92
N ARG A 149 -7.81 -23.42 15.03
CA ARG A 149 -9.10 -23.31 15.71
C ARG A 149 -10.16 -22.65 14.82
N TYR A 150 -9.79 -21.59 14.11
CA TYR A 150 -10.67 -20.94 13.14
C TYR A 150 -11.09 -21.89 12.02
N ASP A 151 -10.13 -22.58 11.42
CA ASP A 151 -10.38 -23.53 10.33
C ASP A 151 -11.28 -24.69 10.76
N ALA A 152 -11.05 -25.22 11.97
CA ALA A 152 -11.89 -26.29 12.54
C ALA A 152 -13.35 -25.84 12.76
N ARG A 153 -13.55 -24.60 13.20
CA ARG A 153 -14.87 -24.01 13.45
C ARG A 153 -15.66 -23.78 12.15
N LEU A 154 -14.97 -23.34 11.09
CA LEU A 154 -15.56 -23.26 9.76
C LEU A 154 -15.95 -24.65 9.24
N ALA A 155 -15.05 -25.64 9.38
CA ALA A 155 -15.30 -27.00 8.95
C ALA A 155 -16.44 -27.69 9.73
N SER A 156 -16.67 -27.31 10.99
CA SER A 156 -17.77 -27.84 11.82
C SER A 156 -19.12 -27.18 11.56
N GLY A 157 -19.17 -26.10 10.76
CA GLY A 157 -20.40 -25.34 10.49
C GLY A 157 -20.83 -24.41 11.63
N GLU A 158 -19.99 -24.21 12.65
CA GLU A 158 -20.22 -23.26 13.74
C GLU A 158 -20.11 -21.78 13.31
N GLY A 159 -19.68 -21.54 12.07
CA GLY A 159 -19.52 -20.21 11.50
C GLY A 159 -18.34 -19.44 12.07
N GLU A 160 -18.26 -18.14 11.75
CA GLU A 160 -17.11 -17.31 12.10
C GLU A 160 -17.07 -16.96 13.61
N PRO A 161 -15.90 -16.71 14.20
CA PRO A 161 -15.79 -16.23 15.58
C PRO A 161 -16.31 -14.78 15.72
N GLN A 162 -17.00 -14.48 16.83
CA GLN A 162 -17.58 -13.15 17.09
C GLN A 162 -16.57 -11.98 17.17
N TRP A 163 -15.29 -12.25 17.40
CA TRP A 163 -14.23 -11.24 17.48
C TRP A 163 -13.47 -11.06 16.15
N TYR A 164 -13.74 -11.88 15.14
CA TYR A 164 -12.85 -12.09 14.00
C TYR A 164 -13.26 -11.39 12.70
N ASP A 165 -14.31 -10.58 12.72
CA ASP A 165 -15.02 -10.20 11.51
C ASP A 165 -14.76 -8.76 11.06
N ARG A 166 -13.60 -8.55 10.44
CA ARG A 166 -13.45 -7.49 9.42
C ARG A 166 -12.68 -7.99 8.18
N HIS A 167 -11.94 -9.08 8.32
CA HIS A 167 -11.06 -9.65 7.31
C HIS A 167 -11.14 -11.19 7.27
N ALA A 168 -12.22 -11.78 7.78
CA ALA A 168 -12.45 -13.22 7.69
C ALA A 168 -12.52 -13.64 6.21
N GLU A 169 -13.28 -12.90 5.40
CA GLU A 169 -13.41 -13.10 3.95
C GLU A 169 -12.07 -13.00 3.19
N ARG A 170 -11.11 -12.16 3.63
CA ARG A 170 -9.76 -12.05 3.03
C ARG A 170 -8.98 -13.37 3.02
N ARG A 171 -9.47 -14.44 3.67
CA ARG A 171 -8.62 -15.56 4.09
C ARG A 171 -9.31 -16.91 4.10
N THR A 172 -10.56 -16.99 3.69
CA THR A 172 -11.28 -18.27 3.64
C THR A 172 -11.23 -18.93 2.28
N SER A 173 -11.11 -18.16 1.20
CA SER A 173 -11.00 -18.75 -0.12
C SER A 173 -9.66 -19.49 -0.27
N PRO A 174 -9.66 -20.68 -0.89
CA PRO A 174 -8.44 -21.38 -1.24
C PRO A 174 -7.48 -20.52 -2.08
N GLU A 175 -8.01 -19.73 -3.03
CA GLU A 175 -7.18 -18.88 -3.89
C GLU A 175 -6.44 -17.80 -3.10
N THR A 176 -7.12 -17.13 -2.15
CA THR A 176 -6.47 -16.07 -1.38
C THR A 176 -5.47 -16.64 -0.37
N ARG A 177 -5.74 -17.81 0.21
CA ARG A 177 -4.76 -18.50 1.07
C ARG A 177 -3.49 -18.88 0.33
N GLU A 178 -3.63 -19.37 -0.91
CA GLU A 178 -2.48 -19.68 -1.76
C GLU A 178 -1.66 -18.43 -2.08
N MET A 179 -2.34 -17.33 -2.43
CA MET A 179 -1.69 -16.05 -2.74
C MET A 179 -0.92 -15.48 -1.55
N LEU A 180 -1.55 -15.42 -0.37
CA LEU A 180 -0.94 -14.82 0.82
C LEU A 180 0.06 -15.76 1.53
N GLY A 181 -0.03 -17.05 1.27
CA GLY A 181 0.74 -18.08 1.96
C GLY A 181 0.37 -18.23 3.44
N PRO A 182 1.03 -19.16 4.16
CA PRO A 182 0.66 -19.52 5.53
C PRO A 182 0.92 -18.41 6.56
N VAL A 183 1.88 -17.53 6.31
CA VAL A 183 2.20 -16.40 7.20
C VAL A 183 1.36 -15.18 6.86
N GLY A 184 1.18 -14.85 5.57
CA GLY A 184 0.35 -13.72 5.14
C GLY A 184 -1.12 -13.91 5.51
N THR A 185 -1.64 -15.13 5.41
CA THR A 185 -2.99 -15.51 5.84
C THR A 185 -3.21 -15.25 7.34
N ARG A 186 -2.16 -15.26 8.18
CA ARG A 186 -2.32 -14.98 9.61
C ARG A 186 -2.16 -13.52 9.97
N SER A 187 -1.79 -12.67 9.01
CA SER A 187 -1.47 -11.27 9.24
C SER A 187 -2.63 -10.35 8.90
N PHE A 188 -2.80 -9.34 9.75
CA PHE A 188 -3.64 -8.16 9.53
C PHE A 188 -2.82 -6.91 9.79
N GLY A 189 -1.50 -7.01 9.65
CA GLY A 189 -0.63 -5.87 9.85
C GLY A 189 -0.78 -4.84 8.73
N HIS A 190 0.00 -3.79 8.86
CA HIS A 190 0.13 -2.71 7.90
C HIS A 190 1.43 -2.91 7.11
N PRO A 191 1.35 -3.24 5.81
CA PRO A 191 2.53 -3.37 4.98
C PRO A 191 3.15 -2.02 4.66
N ASN A 192 4.46 -1.91 4.89
CA ASN A 192 5.30 -0.87 4.33
C ASN A 192 6.21 -1.48 3.28
N ILE A 193 6.07 -1.00 2.05
CA ILE A 193 7.01 -1.26 0.98
C ILE A 193 8.08 -0.17 1.06
N PHE A 194 9.27 -0.55 1.55
CA PHE A 194 10.42 0.32 1.61
C PHE A 194 10.63 1.09 0.28
N PRO A 195 11.01 2.38 0.35
CA PRO A 195 11.24 3.14 1.58
C PRO A 195 9.95 3.66 2.24
N ASN A 196 8.96 4.10 1.47
CA ASN A 196 7.97 5.07 1.94
C ASN A 196 6.53 4.83 1.45
N LEU A 197 6.20 3.61 1.02
CA LEU A 197 4.87 3.25 0.53
C LEU A 197 4.14 2.41 1.57
N TRP A 198 3.07 2.98 2.14
CA TRP A 198 2.14 2.24 2.98
C TRP A 198 0.99 1.66 2.17
N VAL A 199 0.68 0.38 2.40
CA VAL A 199 -0.57 -0.25 1.98
C VAL A 199 -1.58 -0.22 3.13
N ALA A 200 -2.61 0.62 3.01
CA ALA A 200 -3.62 0.79 4.05
C ALA A 200 -4.77 -0.22 3.87
N GLN A 201 -5.38 -0.63 4.99
CA GLN A 201 -6.46 -1.61 4.99
C GLN A 201 -7.78 -1.11 4.38
N THR A 202 -7.88 0.20 4.13
CA THR A 202 -9.03 0.93 3.59
C THR A 202 -9.05 0.99 2.06
N ASN A 203 -8.36 0.08 1.37
CA ASN A 203 -8.16 0.11 -0.08
C ASN A 203 -7.48 1.41 -0.55
N GLN A 204 -6.47 1.84 0.19
CA GLN A 204 -5.65 3.00 -0.16
C GLN A 204 -4.18 2.60 -0.14
N VAL A 205 -3.37 3.28 -0.94
CA VAL A 205 -1.93 3.35 -0.66
C VAL A 205 -1.55 4.77 -0.34
N CYS A 206 -0.51 4.94 0.47
CA CYS A 206 0.02 6.26 0.75
C CYS A 206 1.53 6.34 0.64
N LEU A 207 1.99 7.29 -0.17
CA LEU A 207 3.40 7.64 -0.26
C LEU A 207 3.76 8.71 0.75
N ARG A 208 4.90 8.54 1.43
CA ARG A 208 5.46 9.52 2.36
C ARG A 208 6.57 10.29 1.65
N ILE A 209 6.22 11.36 0.96
CA ILE A 209 7.14 12.10 0.09
C ILE A 209 8.01 13.04 0.95
N PRO A 210 9.34 12.85 1.00
CA PRO A 210 10.22 13.72 1.76
C PRO A 210 10.29 15.13 1.15
N ARG A 211 10.11 16.16 1.97
CA ARG A 211 10.34 17.58 1.61
C ARG A 211 11.42 18.18 2.50
N GLY A 212 12.59 17.53 2.49
CA GLY A 212 13.68 17.82 3.41
C GLY A 212 13.56 17.07 4.74
N PRO A 213 14.36 17.43 5.77
CA PRO A 213 14.43 16.67 7.01
C PRO A 213 13.24 16.88 7.96
N TYR A 214 12.47 17.97 7.82
CA TYR A 214 11.43 18.37 8.78
C TYR A 214 10.03 18.48 8.16
N GLU A 215 9.86 18.09 6.91
CA GLU A 215 8.56 18.12 6.24
C GLU A 215 8.36 16.87 5.38
N THR A 216 7.11 16.38 5.38
CA THR A 216 6.66 15.24 4.58
C THR A 216 5.32 15.59 3.94
N GLU A 217 5.15 15.26 2.67
CA GLU A 217 3.85 15.27 2.01
C GLU A 217 3.30 13.84 1.92
N LEU A 218 2.09 13.62 2.43
CA LEU A 218 1.39 12.34 2.29
C LEU A 218 0.57 12.38 1.01
N TRP A 219 0.73 11.39 0.13
CA TRP A 219 -0.06 11.26 -1.10
C TRP A 219 -0.92 10.02 -1.01
N TRP A 220 -2.21 10.20 -0.79
CA TRP A 220 -3.20 9.14 -0.69
C TRP A 220 -3.81 8.83 -2.05
N PHE A 221 -3.68 7.58 -2.47
CA PHE A 221 -4.28 7.03 -3.67
C PHE A 221 -5.39 6.08 -3.24
N ASN A 222 -6.58 6.29 -3.79
CA ASN A 222 -7.77 5.53 -3.42
C ASN A 222 -8.07 4.47 -4.47
N PHE A 223 -8.51 3.31 -4.02
CA PHE A 223 -8.97 2.23 -4.88
C PHE A 223 -10.35 1.77 -4.43
N ARG A 224 -11.12 1.22 -5.35
CA ARG A 224 -12.33 0.45 -5.02
C ARG A 224 -12.23 -0.94 -5.61
N ARG A 225 -12.89 -1.90 -4.98
CA ARG A 225 -13.05 -3.24 -5.56
C ARG A 225 -14.03 -3.18 -6.72
N LYS A 226 -13.73 -3.89 -7.81
CA LYS A 226 -14.64 -3.99 -8.94
C LYS A 226 -15.91 -4.73 -8.53
N GLY A 227 -17.05 -4.25 -9.02
CA GLY A 227 -18.35 -4.88 -8.77
C GLY A 227 -19.00 -4.55 -7.42
N MET A 228 -18.46 -3.59 -6.66
CA MET A 228 -19.15 -3.05 -5.46
C MET A 228 -20.47 -2.38 -5.84
N SER A 229 -21.52 -2.64 -5.08
CA SER A 229 -22.79 -1.91 -5.10
C SER A 229 -22.60 -0.43 -4.76
N GLU A 230 -23.58 0.42 -5.08
CA GLU A 230 -23.50 1.85 -4.78
C GLU A 230 -23.32 2.13 -3.28
N ASP A 231 -23.96 1.35 -2.42
CA ASP A 231 -23.88 1.56 -0.97
C ASP A 231 -22.53 1.11 -0.41
N GLU A 232 -21.96 0.00 -0.92
CA GLU A 232 -20.58 -0.40 -0.63
C GLU A 232 -19.59 0.68 -1.08
N GLN A 233 -19.78 1.26 -2.26
CA GLN A 233 -18.91 2.35 -2.77
C GLN A 233 -18.98 3.59 -1.87
N LYS A 234 -20.19 4.01 -1.46
CA LYS A 234 -20.37 5.14 -0.53
C LYS A 234 -19.71 4.87 0.81
N PHE A 235 -19.86 3.66 1.34
CA PHE A 235 -19.23 3.25 2.59
C PHE A 235 -17.70 3.23 2.48
N SER A 236 -17.15 2.66 1.41
CA SER A 236 -15.70 2.65 1.15
C SER A 236 -15.15 4.07 1.07
N ALA A 237 -15.81 4.96 0.32
CA ALA A 237 -15.40 6.36 0.22
C ALA A 237 -15.47 7.08 1.58
N TYR A 238 -16.52 6.83 2.38
CA TYR A 238 -16.63 7.37 3.74
C TYR A 238 -15.45 6.93 4.61
N MET A 239 -15.11 5.64 4.60
CA MET A 239 -14.00 5.10 5.38
C MET A 239 -12.65 5.68 4.95
N GLN A 240 -12.40 5.77 3.65
CA GLN A 240 -11.16 6.35 3.10
C GLN A 240 -10.96 7.81 3.55
N ASN A 241 -12.02 8.63 3.48
CA ASN A 241 -11.96 10.05 3.83
C ASN A 241 -11.90 10.34 5.34
N HIS A 242 -12.39 9.43 6.19
CA HIS A 242 -12.57 9.73 7.62
C HIS A 242 -11.69 8.92 8.56
N MET A 243 -11.03 7.86 8.09
CA MET A 243 -10.12 7.05 8.91
C MET A 243 -8.68 7.54 8.86
N PHE A 244 -8.12 7.73 7.66
CA PHE A 244 -6.69 8.04 7.50
C PHE A 244 -6.41 9.30 6.68
N GLY A 245 -7.17 9.57 5.62
CA GLY A 245 -6.98 10.75 4.78
C GLY A 245 -7.39 10.53 3.33
#